data_AF-A0A976PDM2-F1
#
_entry.id   AF-A0A976PDM2-F1
#
_cell.length_a   1.000
_cell.length_b   1.000
_cell.length_c   1.000
_cell.angle_alpha   90.00
_cell.angle_beta   90.00
_cell.angle_gamma   90.00
#
_symmetry.space_group_name_H-M   'P 1'
#
loop_
_entity.id
_entity.type
_entity.pdbx_description
1 polymer ?
#
loop_
_entity_poly.entity_id
_entity_poly.type
_entity_poly.pdbx_seq_one_letter_code
_entity_poly.pdbx_strand_id
1 'polypeptide(L)'
;MPAADDGFVNNEEESAGVLATITLDPTVVLVPGDTVRLNVIGTGGSESVTTYTLTQEDIDNGFVTLPLDLEGVAEGDVDVTATVVTDTGESTSNTVEFVYDATAPDAPIIDETAGAIVSGEAEANSTVFIDTNSDGTYDIETTADENGDWSVLLDEPLSDGTLVTAVAEDEAGNVSSPGSAEVTGEVAAPINLKVVTPLLGLLLGSDIQGTAVGATQVQITVFQDDLFASLAGGTITVDVDDEGNFSVPLTVLGELLDSVLALLVGDEGVLLGFAAVYEDGSVSSTELVYVGEGTSVIDDPTAALVDLIDALVAGLLGASEDLLVEGSVYLGNEQGNYFTGTAEAELMAGDDGNDVLIGGGGADIISGGTGNDFIAVADDTFTAVDGGQGFDVFSWSGGDITLDLENLSERLSNIELIDLNSSSAVTLQVTLDSLVNVTDAETGRLYINGDSNDTVDLIGSWESSGTGVSDGVEYTIYTQSGDSNELWVQSGISVI
;
A
#
# COMPACT_ATOMS: atom_id res chain seq x y z
N MET A 1 26.87 18.74 24.61
CA MET A 1 28.17 18.89 23.93
C MET A 1 27.81 19.03 22.47
N PRO A 2 28.29 20.04 21.73
CA PRO A 2 27.76 20.32 20.38
C PRO A 2 28.12 19.27 19.31
N ALA A 3 28.84 18.20 19.66
CA ALA A 3 29.28 17.13 18.76
C ALA A 3 28.69 15.77 19.19
N ALA A 4 27.49 15.83 19.78
CA ALA A 4 26.60 14.68 20.04
C ALA A 4 25.17 15.22 20.20
N ASP A 5 24.83 16.23 19.39
CA ASP A 5 23.52 16.89 19.46
C ASP A 5 22.39 15.97 18.93
N ASP A 6 22.76 14.96 18.12
CA ASP A 6 21.93 13.85 17.64
C ASP A 6 22.01 12.59 18.53
N GLY A 7 22.87 12.59 19.55
CA GLY A 7 23.05 11.47 20.48
C GLY A 7 24.20 10.52 20.12
N PHE A 8 24.88 10.73 18.99
CA PHE A 8 26.00 9.92 18.53
C PHE A 8 27.31 10.73 18.55
N VAL A 9 28.44 10.05 18.56
CA VAL A 9 29.72 10.61 18.17
C VAL A 9 30.25 9.74 17.05
N ASN A 10 30.29 10.28 15.84
CA ASN A 10 30.72 9.56 14.65
C ASN A 10 32.20 9.80 14.29
N ASN A 11 32.68 9.14 13.25
CA ASN A 11 34.08 9.24 12.81
C ASN A 11 34.47 10.67 12.36
N GLU A 12 33.55 11.39 11.73
CA GLU A 12 33.79 12.78 11.32
C GLU A 12 33.94 13.69 12.55
N GLU A 13 33.07 13.53 13.54
CA GLU A 13 33.10 14.28 14.78
C GLU A 13 34.34 13.95 15.63
N GLU A 14 34.72 12.68 15.74
CA GLU A 14 35.95 12.25 16.41
C GLU A 14 37.16 12.92 15.74
N SER A 15 37.23 12.86 14.41
CA SER A 15 38.32 13.45 13.63
C SER A 15 38.37 14.99 13.72
N ALA A 16 37.22 15.65 13.82
CA ALA A 16 37.12 17.09 14.04
C ALA A 16 37.54 17.49 15.46
N GLY A 17 37.48 16.55 16.41
CA GLY A 17 37.82 16.72 17.81
C GLY A 17 36.59 17.12 18.62
N VAL A 18 36.08 16.15 19.39
CA VAL A 18 34.94 16.36 20.28
C VAL A 18 35.36 17.19 21.50
N LEU A 19 34.53 18.17 21.86
CA LEU A 19 34.80 19.08 22.98
C LEU A 19 33.77 18.92 24.11
N ALA A 20 34.26 18.78 25.34
CA ALA A 20 33.47 18.83 26.55
C ALA A 20 33.54 20.23 27.18
N THR A 21 32.40 20.85 27.44
CA THR A 21 32.33 22.12 28.18
C THR A 21 31.87 21.85 29.60
N ILE A 22 32.74 22.16 30.56
CA ILE A 22 32.53 21.95 31.99
C ILE A 22 32.24 23.29 32.65
N THR A 23 31.00 23.48 33.10
CA THR A 23 30.62 24.64 33.91
C THR A 23 31.13 24.46 35.34
N LEU A 24 31.84 25.46 35.86
CA LEU A 24 32.39 25.44 37.21
C LEU A 24 31.34 25.94 38.20
N ASP A 25 31.11 25.19 39.28
CA ASP A 25 30.14 25.57 40.32
C ASP A 25 30.63 26.83 41.07
N PRO A 26 29.91 27.96 40.99
CA PRO A 26 30.32 29.21 41.62
C PRO A 26 30.26 29.18 43.15
N THR A 27 29.67 28.12 43.75
CA THR A 27 29.62 27.93 45.20
C THR A 27 30.89 27.27 45.76
N VAL A 28 31.71 26.66 44.91
CA VAL A 28 33.01 26.08 45.26
C VAL A 28 34.08 27.18 45.17
N VAL A 29 34.91 27.30 46.21
CA VAL A 29 36.03 28.26 46.20
C VAL A 29 37.19 27.63 45.42
N LEU A 30 37.36 28.04 44.16
CA LEU A 30 38.43 27.58 43.29
C LEU A 30 39.61 28.54 43.29
N VAL A 31 40.82 28.00 43.18
CA VAL A 31 42.07 28.76 43.00
C VAL A 31 42.88 28.23 41.81
N PRO A 32 43.70 29.08 41.15
CA PRO A 32 44.59 28.60 40.10
C PRO A 32 45.50 27.48 40.63
N GLY A 33 45.50 26.34 39.94
CA GLY A 33 46.19 25.13 40.38
C GLY A 33 45.27 23.99 40.81
N ASP A 34 43.98 24.24 41.09
CA ASP A 34 42.97 23.19 41.23
C ASP A 34 42.81 22.43 39.89
N THR A 35 42.37 21.17 39.95
CA THR A 35 42.30 20.32 38.75
C THR A 35 40.89 19.86 38.43
N VAL A 36 40.58 19.80 37.13
CA VAL A 36 39.40 19.10 36.59
C VAL A 36 39.86 17.78 36.01
N ARG A 37 39.23 16.68 36.42
CA ARG A 37 39.37 15.36 35.79
C ARG A 37 38.12 15.08 34.99
N LEU A 38 38.27 14.86 33.69
CA LEU A 38 37.20 14.40 32.81
C LEU A 38 37.33 12.88 32.71
N ASN A 39 36.30 12.17 33.12
CA ASN A 39 36.22 10.72 33.11
C ASN A 39 35.28 10.28 32.01
N VAL A 40 35.77 9.47 31.08
CA VAL A 40 35.01 8.90 29.98
C VAL A 40 34.97 7.40 30.20
N ILE A 41 33.78 6.83 30.35
CA ILE A 41 33.58 5.40 30.55
C ILE A 41 32.77 4.89 29.37
N GLY A 42 33.40 4.12 28.50
CA GLY A 42 32.72 3.43 27.39
C GLY A 42 32.26 2.03 27.76
N THR A 43 31.66 1.38 26.77
CA THR A 43 31.11 0.03 26.89
C THR A 43 32.16 -0.97 27.39
N GLY A 44 31.72 -1.93 28.21
CA GLY A 44 32.63 -2.93 28.80
C GLY A 44 33.61 -2.38 29.85
N GLY A 45 33.48 -1.10 30.22
CA GLY A 45 34.31 -0.45 31.24
C GLY A 45 35.65 0.06 30.71
N SER A 46 35.79 0.25 29.38
CA SER A 46 36.91 1.03 28.83
C SER A 46 36.87 2.45 29.40
N GLU A 47 38.02 2.98 29.79
CA GLU A 47 38.07 4.27 30.48
C GLU A 47 39.20 5.14 29.92
N SER A 48 38.89 6.41 29.69
CA SER A 48 39.88 7.46 29.46
C SER A 48 39.70 8.58 30.49
N VAL A 49 40.82 9.15 30.95
CA VAL A 49 40.83 10.19 31.97
C VAL A 49 41.74 11.35 31.56
N THR A 50 41.14 12.50 31.29
CA THR A 50 41.86 13.74 31.00
C THR A 50 41.92 14.62 32.23
N THR A 51 43.14 14.99 32.67
CA THR A 51 43.33 15.91 33.80
C THR A 51 43.81 17.27 33.29
N TYR A 52 43.11 18.33 33.68
CA TYR A 52 43.45 19.71 33.37
C TYR A 52 43.62 20.55 34.64
N THR A 53 44.60 21.46 34.66
CA THR A 53 44.82 22.39 35.77
C THR A 53 44.20 23.73 35.46
N LEU A 54 43.28 24.18 36.31
CA LEU A 54 42.55 25.44 36.14
C LEU A 54 43.49 26.64 36.22
N THR A 55 43.34 27.54 35.26
CA THR A 55 43.96 28.85 35.25
C THR A 55 43.05 29.89 35.91
N GLN A 56 43.57 31.08 36.17
CA GLN A 56 42.74 32.19 36.66
C GLN A 56 41.66 32.58 35.64
N GLU A 57 41.95 32.47 34.35
CA GLU A 57 41.02 32.81 33.27
C GLU A 57 39.82 31.85 33.24
N ASP A 58 40.05 30.54 33.41
CA ASP A 58 38.99 29.54 33.47
C ASP A 58 38.01 29.81 34.63
N ILE A 59 38.56 30.16 35.80
CA ILE A 59 37.77 30.47 37.01
C ILE A 59 36.96 31.76 36.80
N ASP A 60 37.57 32.80 36.21
CA ASP A 60 36.89 34.06 35.94
C ASP A 60 35.76 33.90 34.89
N ASN A 61 35.97 33.03 33.90
CA ASN A 61 34.96 32.69 32.89
C ASN A 61 33.85 31.79 33.45
N GLY A 62 34.13 31.02 34.51
CA GLY A 62 33.19 30.10 35.13
C GLY A 62 32.96 28.79 34.36
N PHE A 63 33.78 28.50 33.34
CA PHE A 63 33.77 27.25 32.60
C PHE A 63 35.15 26.96 32.01
N VAL A 64 35.38 25.69 31.66
CA VAL A 64 36.53 25.25 30.87
C VAL A 64 36.05 24.33 29.75
N THR A 65 36.64 24.44 28.57
CA THR A 65 36.39 23.52 27.45
C THR A 65 37.62 22.65 27.24
N LEU A 66 37.44 21.34 27.29
CA LEU A 66 38.51 20.35 27.17
C LEU A 66 38.21 19.41 25.99
N PRO A 67 39.24 18.94 25.27
CA PRO A 67 39.04 17.85 24.32
C PRO A 67 38.56 16.61 25.07
N LEU A 68 37.57 15.94 24.50
CA LEU A 68 37.17 14.61 24.92
C LEU A 68 38.15 13.62 24.32
N ASP A 69 38.81 12.83 25.16
CA ASP A 69 39.76 11.81 24.72
C ASP A 69 39.03 10.47 24.63
N LEU A 70 38.82 10.00 23.40
CA LEU A 70 38.20 8.72 23.09
C LEU A 70 39.24 7.65 22.76
N GLU A 71 40.54 7.95 22.83
CA GLU A 71 41.58 6.96 22.56
C GLU A 71 41.51 5.80 23.57
N GLY A 72 41.19 4.60 23.06
CA GLY A 72 41.03 3.40 23.88
C GLY A 72 39.69 3.26 24.59
N VAL A 73 38.74 4.15 24.32
CA VAL A 73 37.32 3.98 24.67
C VAL A 73 36.69 3.07 23.62
N ALA A 74 35.97 2.03 24.06
CA ALA A 74 35.26 1.13 23.17
C ALA A 74 33.97 1.80 22.66
N GLU A 75 33.64 1.55 21.40
CA GLU A 75 32.36 1.94 20.78
C GLU A 75 31.16 1.34 21.53
N GLY A 76 30.01 2.01 21.40
CA GLY A 76 28.77 1.78 22.14
C GLY A 76 28.47 2.90 23.15
N ASP A 77 27.69 2.59 24.18
CA ASP A 77 27.30 3.56 25.22
C ASP A 77 28.51 4.16 25.94
N VAL A 78 28.53 5.49 26.06
CA VAL A 78 29.57 6.26 26.75
C VAL A 78 28.97 7.20 27.80
N ASP A 79 29.50 7.09 29.02
CA ASP A 79 29.21 7.97 30.14
C ASP A 79 30.37 8.95 30.36
N VAL A 80 30.07 10.25 30.40
CA VAL A 80 31.05 11.29 30.69
C VAL A 80 30.71 12.03 31.98
N THR A 81 31.68 12.12 32.88
CA THR A 81 31.59 12.94 34.10
C THR A 81 32.83 13.81 34.28
N ALA A 82 32.66 14.97 34.89
CA ALA A 82 33.77 15.84 35.28
C ALA A 82 33.85 15.94 36.80
N THR A 83 35.03 15.73 37.37
CA THR A 83 35.31 15.90 38.79
C THR A 83 36.31 17.02 39.02
N VAL A 84 35.89 18.08 39.70
CA VAL A 84 36.77 19.13 40.21
C VAL A 84 37.41 18.65 41.51
N VAL A 85 38.72 18.78 41.62
CA VAL A 85 39.52 18.40 42.79
C VAL A 85 40.22 19.65 43.33
N THR A 86 39.96 19.96 44.59
CA THR A 86 40.56 21.08 45.34
C THR A 86 41.29 20.57 46.58
N ASP A 87 41.93 21.46 47.34
CA ASP A 87 42.53 21.13 48.64
C ASP A 87 41.49 20.80 49.75
N THR A 88 40.22 21.16 49.53
CA THR A 88 39.13 20.96 50.50
C THR A 88 38.20 19.78 50.17
N GLY A 89 38.29 19.20 48.97
CA GLY A 89 37.48 18.07 48.56
C GLY A 89 37.28 17.96 47.05
N GLU A 90 36.45 17.00 46.64
CA GLU A 90 36.07 16.74 45.25
C GLU A 90 34.57 17.02 45.03
N SER A 91 34.23 17.54 43.85
CA SER A 91 32.86 17.75 43.38
C SER A 91 32.71 17.18 41.98
N THR A 92 31.67 16.37 41.74
CA THR A 92 31.42 15.72 40.44
C THR A 92 30.18 16.30 39.77
N SER A 93 30.22 16.43 38.44
CA SER A 93 29.09 16.85 37.60
C SER A 93 27.98 15.79 37.54
N ASN A 94 26.88 16.12 36.87
CA ASN A 94 26.01 15.09 36.30
C ASN A 94 26.75 14.30 35.20
N THR A 95 26.23 13.12 34.89
CA THR A 95 26.64 12.33 33.72
C THR A 95 26.04 12.92 32.45
N VAL A 96 26.80 12.87 31.36
CA VAL A 96 26.34 13.06 29.98
C VAL A 96 26.51 11.72 29.27
N GLU A 97 25.47 11.27 28.58
CA GLU A 97 25.41 9.97 27.91
C GLU A 97 25.29 10.20 26.39
N PHE A 98 25.98 9.39 25.59
CA PHE A 98 25.88 9.33 24.12
C PHE A 98 26.39 7.96 23.64
N VAL A 99 26.18 7.64 22.36
CA VAL A 99 26.75 6.44 21.72
C VAL A 99 27.98 6.84 20.91
N TYR A 100 29.12 6.21 21.18
CA TYR A 100 30.32 6.38 20.38
C TYR A 100 30.36 5.31 19.29
N ASP A 101 30.37 5.72 18.03
CA ASP A 101 30.49 4.82 16.89
C ASP A 101 31.25 5.49 15.75
N ALA A 102 32.55 5.20 15.64
CA ALA A 102 33.39 5.76 14.58
C ALA A 102 33.63 4.77 13.43
N THR A 103 32.91 3.65 13.41
CA THR A 103 33.12 2.59 12.43
C THR A 103 32.09 2.70 11.32
N ALA A 104 32.55 3.06 10.13
CA ALA A 104 31.69 3.02 8.96
C ALA A 104 31.25 1.59 8.60
N PRO A 105 30.05 1.42 8.03
CA PRO A 105 29.59 0.15 7.50
C PRO A 105 30.52 -0.37 6.41
N ASP A 106 30.48 -1.69 6.19
CA ASP A 106 31.12 -2.31 5.02
C ASP A 106 30.51 -1.76 3.72
N ALA A 107 31.29 -1.75 2.64
CA ALA A 107 30.80 -1.30 1.34
C ALA A 107 29.62 -2.18 0.87
N PRO A 108 28.51 -1.60 0.39
CA PRO A 108 27.40 -2.37 -0.16
C PRO A 108 27.86 -3.32 -1.26
N ILE A 109 27.30 -4.52 -1.28
CA ILE A 109 27.40 -5.44 -2.40
C ILE A 109 26.20 -5.17 -3.30
N ILE A 110 26.43 -4.99 -4.59
CA ILE A 110 25.36 -4.87 -5.59
C ILE A 110 25.31 -6.18 -6.35
N ASP A 111 24.14 -6.81 -6.40
CA ASP A 111 23.92 -8.05 -7.15
C ASP A 111 23.97 -7.81 -8.66
N GLU A 112 24.24 -8.88 -9.41
CA GLU A 112 24.11 -8.84 -10.87
C GLU A 112 22.67 -8.49 -11.26
N THR A 113 22.52 -7.41 -12.02
CA THR A 113 21.22 -6.87 -12.43
C THR A 113 21.09 -6.80 -13.95
N ALA A 114 19.87 -7.04 -14.45
CA ALA A 114 19.46 -6.79 -15.83
C ALA A 114 19.05 -5.33 -16.09
N GLY A 115 19.23 -4.44 -15.10
CA GLY A 115 19.03 -2.99 -15.21
C GLY A 115 17.66 -2.49 -14.75
N ALA A 116 16.66 -3.36 -14.52
CA ALA A 116 15.34 -2.96 -14.06
C ALA A 116 15.22 -2.87 -12.52
N ILE A 117 15.83 -3.84 -11.82
CA ILE A 117 15.89 -3.88 -10.36
C ILE A 117 17.35 -3.84 -9.95
N VAL A 118 17.73 -2.93 -9.07
CA VAL A 118 19.06 -2.93 -8.44
C VAL A 118 18.89 -3.44 -7.01
N SER A 119 19.51 -4.57 -6.69
CA SER A 119 19.47 -5.17 -5.36
C SER A 119 20.86 -5.44 -4.82
N GLY A 120 20.93 -5.80 -3.55
CA GLY A 120 22.18 -6.19 -2.94
C GLY A 120 22.12 -6.38 -1.44
N GLU A 121 23.31 -6.40 -0.84
CA GLU A 121 23.51 -6.52 0.60
C GLU A 121 24.21 -5.25 1.15
N ALA A 122 23.83 -4.81 2.34
CA ALA A 122 24.49 -3.77 3.11
C ALA A 122 24.40 -4.10 4.62
N GLU A 123 24.91 -3.22 5.48
CA GLU A 123 24.70 -3.38 6.92
C GLU A 123 23.20 -3.29 7.24
N ALA A 124 22.70 -4.22 8.07
CA ALA A 124 21.29 -4.28 8.41
C ALA A 124 20.79 -2.96 9.03
N ASN A 125 19.65 -2.46 8.55
CA ASN A 125 19.05 -1.18 8.91
C ASN A 125 19.86 0.08 8.50
N SER A 126 20.93 -0.06 7.72
CA SER A 126 21.63 1.10 7.15
C SER A 126 20.86 1.71 5.97
N THR A 127 21.03 3.01 5.77
CA THR A 127 20.50 3.72 4.60
C THR A 127 21.47 3.55 3.44
N VAL A 128 21.00 3.07 2.29
CA VAL A 128 21.79 2.86 1.08
C VAL A 128 21.46 3.97 0.07
N PHE A 129 22.51 4.68 -0.37
CA PHE A 129 22.42 5.73 -1.39
C PHE A 129 23.03 5.23 -2.70
N ILE A 130 22.26 5.31 -3.79
CA ILE A 130 22.60 4.68 -5.08
C ILE A 130 22.74 5.76 -6.16
N ASP A 131 23.86 5.74 -6.88
CA ASP A 131 24.12 6.53 -8.09
C ASP A 131 24.13 5.58 -9.30
N THR A 132 23.17 5.79 -10.20
CA THR A 132 22.91 4.92 -11.36
C THR A 132 23.56 5.43 -12.65
N ASN A 133 24.06 6.67 -12.66
CA ASN A 133 24.57 7.34 -13.86
C ASN A 133 26.02 7.84 -13.72
N SER A 134 26.63 7.63 -12.56
CA SER A 134 27.99 8.03 -12.20
C SER A 134 28.24 9.55 -12.31
N ASP A 135 27.22 10.38 -12.11
CA ASP A 135 27.37 11.84 -12.08
C ASP A 135 27.85 12.39 -10.73
N GLY A 136 27.90 11.53 -9.71
CA GLY A 136 28.32 11.87 -8.34
C GLY A 136 27.21 12.41 -7.45
N THR A 137 25.96 12.38 -7.93
CA THR A 137 24.74 12.62 -7.15
C THR A 137 24.01 11.30 -6.98
N TYR A 138 23.49 11.05 -5.78
CA TYR A 138 22.65 9.88 -5.57
C TYR A 138 21.28 10.11 -6.20
N ASP A 139 20.85 9.17 -7.03
CA ASP A 139 19.55 9.19 -7.69
C ASP A 139 18.46 8.60 -6.78
N ILE A 140 18.85 7.64 -5.93
CA ILE A 140 17.95 6.78 -5.16
C ILE A 140 18.48 6.63 -3.74
N GLU A 141 17.54 6.58 -2.81
CA GLU A 141 17.76 6.29 -1.39
C GLU A 141 16.86 5.12 -0.98
N THR A 142 17.42 4.17 -0.23
CA THR A 142 16.72 2.99 0.28
C THR A 142 17.28 2.55 1.62
N THR A 143 16.69 1.57 2.29
CA THR A 143 17.15 1.02 3.57
C THR A 143 17.32 -0.48 3.45
N ALA A 144 18.42 -1.02 3.96
CA ALA A 144 18.62 -2.45 4.07
C ALA A 144 17.81 -3.04 5.23
N ASP A 145 17.21 -4.20 5.02
CA ASP A 145 16.34 -4.86 6.00
C ASP A 145 17.13 -5.40 7.22
N GLU A 146 16.44 -6.08 8.14
CA GLU A 146 17.06 -6.68 9.33
C GLU A 146 18.11 -7.77 9.01
N ASN A 147 18.10 -8.30 7.79
CA ASN A 147 19.07 -9.29 7.30
C ASN A 147 20.20 -8.65 6.47
N GLY A 148 20.08 -7.37 6.13
CA GLY A 148 21.01 -6.63 5.28
C GLY A 148 20.64 -6.62 3.80
N ASP A 149 19.49 -7.16 3.41
CA ASP A 149 19.04 -7.21 2.02
C ASP A 149 18.34 -5.89 1.62
N TRP A 150 18.58 -5.41 0.41
CA TRP A 150 17.90 -4.24 -0.16
C TRP A 150 17.62 -4.44 -1.66
N SER A 151 16.59 -3.78 -2.17
CA SER A 151 16.19 -3.87 -3.58
C SER A 151 15.41 -2.64 -4.01
N VAL A 152 15.70 -2.10 -5.18
CA VAL A 152 14.99 -0.95 -5.75
C VAL A 152 14.63 -1.21 -7.20
N LEU A 153 13.37 -0.97 -7.55
CA LEU A 153 12.89 -0.93 -8.94
C LEU A 153 13.17 0.44 -9.56
N LEU A 154 13.68 0.45 -10.78
CA LEU A 154 13.95 1.67 -11.54
C LEU A 154 12.80 1.98 -12.51
N ASP A 155 12.36 3.25 -12.52
CA ASP A 155 11.37 3.76 -13.47
C ASP A 155 11.83 3.60 -14.94
N GLU A 156 13.14 3.73 -15.17
CA GLU A 156 13.78 3.48 -16.46
C GLU A 156 14.92 2.47 -16.28
N PRO A 157 14.90 1.33 -17.00
CA PRO A 157 15.93 0.31 -16.87
C PRO A 157 17.28 0.83 -17.38
N LEU A 158 18.34 0.53 -16.64
CA LEU A 158 19.70 0.89 -17.00
C LEU A 158 20.20 0.05 -18.18
N SER A 159 20.96 0.68 -19.08
CA SER A 159 21.52 0.00 -20.25
C SER A 159 22.65 -0.97 -19.86
N ASP A 160 22.86 -2.03 -20.64
CA ASP A 160 24.02 -2.94 -20.49
C ASP A 160 25.35 -2.17 -20.43
N GLY A 161 26.19 -2.53 -19.46
CA GLY A 161 27.46 -1.86 -19.19
C GLY A 161 27.35 -0.54 -18.42
N THR A 162 26.17 -0.17 -17.93
CA THR A 162 26.02 0.98 -17.00
C THR A 162 26.67 0.63 -15.67
N LEU A 163 27.49 1.54 -15.14
CA LEU A 163 28.12 1.37 -13.84
C LEU A 163 27.21 1.96 -12.76
N VAL A 164 26.76 1.10 -11.86
CA VAL A 164 26.00 1.49 -10.67
C VAL A 164 26.96 1.51 -9.49
N THR A 165 26.85 2.55 -8.67
CA THR A 165 27.62 2.67 -7.42
C THR A 165 26.69 2.94 -6.26
N ALA A 166 27.01 2.41 -5.08
CA ALA A 166 26.23 2.62 -3.87
C ALA A 166 27.12 2.79 -2.64
N VAL A 167 26.67 3.56 -1.65
CA VAL A 167 27.26 3.66 -0.31
C VAL A 167 26.18 3.39 0.73
N ALA A 168 26.57 2.88 1.90
CA ALA A 168 25.70 2.74 3.06
C ALA A 168 26.08 3.77 4.13
N GLU A 169 25.08 4.26 4.86
CA GLU A 169 25.21 5.13 6.03
C GLU A 169 24.54 4.45 7.24
N ASP A 170 25.29 4.31 8.34
CA ASP A 170 24.76 3.75 9.58
C ASP A 170 23.95 4.78 10.40
N GLU A 171 23.43 4.37 11.56
CA GLU A 171 22.63 5.25 12.43
C GLU A 171 23.46 6.42 13.01
N ALA A 172 24.78 6.26 13.15
CA ALA A 172 25.67 7.31 13.61
C ALA A 172 26.07 8.29 12.48
N GLY A 173 25.66 8.02 11.24
CA GLY A 173 26.00 8.83 10.07
C GLY A 173 27.39 8.54 9.50
N ASN A 174 28.02 7.41 9.84
CA ASN A 174 29.25 7.01 9.18
C ASN A 174 28.93 6.42 7.79
N VAL A 175 29.65 6.91 6.77
CA VAL A 175 29.44 6.48 5.37
C VAL A 175 30.50 5.47 4.95
N SER A 176 30.07 4.37 4.32
CA SER A 176 30.92 3.31 3.79
C SER A 176 31.83 3.78 2.66
N SER A 177 32.79 2.91 2.28
CA SER A 177 33.37 2.99 0.93
C SER A 177 32.31 2.59 -0.12
N PRO A 178 32.42 3.07 -1.38
CA PRO A 178 31.45 2.70 -2.41
C PRO A 178 31.59 1.24 -2.86
N GLY A 179 30.46 0.56 -2.96
CA GLY A 179 30.25 -0.64 -3.75
C GLY A 179 29.96 -0.30 -5.21
N SER A 180 30.23 -1.23 -6.13
CA SER A 180 29.93 -1.02 -7.55
C SER A 180 29.71 -2.32 -8.31
N ALA A 181 28.76 -2.29 -9.25
CA ALA A 181 28.55 -3.34 -10.24
C ALA A 181 28.28 -2.73 -11.62
N GLU A 182 28.70 -3.42 -12.68
CA GLU A 182 28.23 -3.11 -14.03
C GLU A 182 26.92 -3.88 -14.26
N VAL A 183 25.93 -3.22 -14.85
CA VAL A 183 24.72 -3.87 -15.35
C VAL A 183 25.16 -4.88 -16.41
N THR A 184 24.88 -6.15 -16.19
CA THR A 184 25.24 -7.24 -17.10
C THR A 184 23.98 -7.88 -17.64
N GLY A 185 23.78 -7.78 -18.95
CA GLY A 185 22.59 -8.28 -19.63
C GLY A 185 22.09 -7.22 -20.59
N GLU A 186 22.01 -7.58 -21.88
CA GLU A 186 21.48 -6.68 -22.90
C GLU A 186 20.01 -6.39 -22.58
N VAL A 187 19.65 -5.13 -22.32
CA VAL A 187 18.26 -4.70 -22.28
C VAL A 187 17.71 -4.90 -23.69
N ALA A 188 17.02 -6.02 -23.88
CA ALA A 188 16.19 -6.19 -25.05
C ALA A 188 15.19 -5.03 -25.11
N ALA A 189 14.94 -4.54 -26.32
CA ALA A 189 14.14 -3.37 -26.65
C ALA A 189 12.92 -3.17 -25.74
N PRO A 190 12.51 -1.91 -25.47
CA PRO A 190 11.40 -1.61 -24.60
C PRO A 190 10.21 -2.52 -24.88
N ILE A 191 9.66 -3.01 -23.78
CA ILE A 191 8.38 -3.68 -23.68
C ILE A 191 7.43 -3.22 -24.81
N ASN A 192 7.07 -4.16 -25.69
CA ASN A 192 5.78 -4.11 -26.39
C ASN A 192 4.79 -5.03 -25.65
N LEU A 193 4.88 -5.07 -24.31
CA LEU A 193 3.81 -5.61 -23.46
C LEU A 193 2.61 -4.74 -23.75
N LYS A 194 1.69 -5.32 -24.48
CA LYS A 194 0.40 -4.72 -24.71
C LYS A 194 -0.60 -5.75 -24.27
N VAL A 195 -1.24 -5.52 -23.14
CA VAL A 195 -2.43 -6.27 -22.80
C VAL A 195 -3.48 -5.93 -23.85
N VAL A 196 -3.92 -6.96 -24.57
CA VAL A 196 -4.91 -6.88 -25.65
C VAL A 196 -6.15 -7.72 -25.34
N THR A 197 -6.26 -8.24 -24.11
CA THR A 197 -7.48 -8.90 -23.65
C THR A 197 -8.66 -7.97 -23.87
N PRO A 198 -9.71 -8.40 -24.59
CA PRO A 198 -10.98 -7.70 -24.56
C PRO A 198 -11.45 -7.65 -23.11
N LEU A 199 -11.81 -6.48 -22.62
CA LEU A 199 -12.24 -6.27 -21.23
C LEU A 199 -13.37 -7.25 -20.83
N LEU A 200 -14.32 -7.48 -21.74
CA LEU A 200 -15.40 -8.46 -21.57
C LEU A 200 -14.90 -9.92 -21.47
N GLY A 201 -13.78 -10.25 -22.11
CA GLY A 201 -13.17 -11.57 -22.00
C GLY A 201 -12.62 -11.82 -20.61
N LEU A 202 -11.87 -10.86 -20.08
CA LEU A 202 -11.25 -10.94 -18.76
C LEU A 202 -12.32 -11.11 -17.66
N LEU A 203 -13.41 -10.37 -17.78
CA LEU A 203 -14.54 -10.36 -16.84
C LEU A 203 -15.47 -11.60 -16.96
N LEU A 204 -15.39 -12.35 -18.07
CA LEU A 204 -16.03 -13.67 -18.26
C LEU A 204 -15.11 -14.84 -17.85
N GLY A 205 -14.01 -14.56 -17.15
CA GLY A 205 -13.06 -15.58 -16.71
C GLY A 205 -12.05 -16.01 -17.78
N SER A 206 -11.85 -15.22 -18.84
CA SER A 206 -10.82 -15.49 -19.85
C SER A 206 -9.45 -15.02 -19.37
N ASP A 207 -8.41 -15.64 -19.92
CA ASP A 207 -7.01 -15.31 -19.65
C ASP A 207 -6.67 -13.84 -20.01
N ILE A 208 -5.76 -13.23 -19.24
CA ILE A 208 -5.07 -11.99 -19.62
C ILE A 208 -4.19 -12.30 -20.83
N GLN A 209 -4.52 -11.73 -21.98
CA GLN A 209 -3.75 -11.86 -23.21
C GLN A 209 -2.96 -10.60 -23.48
N GLY A 210 -1.74 -10.77 -23.95
CA GLY A 210 -0.96 -9.66 -24.45
C GLY A 210 0.05 -10.08 -25.50
N THR A 211 0.85 -9.12 -25.95
CA THR A 211 2.02 -9.37 -26.81
C THR A 211 3.31 -9.13 -26.06
N ALA A 212 4.35 -9.92 -26.29
CA ALA A 212 5.72 -9.72 -25.82
C ALA A 212 6.68 -10.12 -26.96
N VAL A 213 6.74 -9.31 -28.02
CA VAL A 213 7.44 -9.67 -29.27
C VAL A 213 8.93 -9.89 -29.03
N GLY A 214 9.41 -11.09 -29.33
CA GLY A 214 10.81 -11.50 -29.17
C GLY A 214 11.14 -12.12 -27.82
N ALA A 215 10.22 -12.05 -26.86
CA ALA A 215 10.34 -12.75 -25.59
C ALA A 215 10.03 -14.24 -25.75
N THR A 216 10.58 -15.05 -24.85
CA THR A 216 10.26 -16.47 -24.70
C THR A 216 9.24 -16.70 -23.59
N GLN A 217 9.24 -15.87 -22.55
CA GLN A 217 8.28 -15.94 -21.44
C GLN A 217 7.91 -14.53 -20.96
N VAL A 218 6.79 -14.42 -20.25
CA VAL A 218 6.44 -13.29 -19.39
C VAL A 218 6.52 -13.76 -17.95
N GLN A 219 7.35 -13.10 -17.15
CA GLN A 219 7.44 -13.24 -15.71
C GLN A 219 6.42 -12.30 -15.04
N ILE A 220 5.73 -12.80 -14.02
CA ILE A 220 4.75 -12.05 -13.24
C ILE A 220 5.12 -12.20 -11.77
N THR A 221 5.28 -11.08 -11.07
CA THR A 221 5.78 -11.03 -9.69
C THR A 221 4.86 -10.18 -8.80
N VAL A 222 4.65 -10.60 -7.55
CA VAL A 222 3.87 -9.84 -6.55
C VAL A 222 4.81 -9.05 -5.64
N PHE A 223 4.44 -7.81 -5.33
CA PHE A 223 5.16 -6.86 -4.50
C PHE A 223 4.26 -6.25 -3.40
N GLN A 224 4.84 -5.81 -2.28
CA GLN A 224 4.16 -5.09 -1.20
C GLN A 224 5.06 -3.98 -0.57
N ASP A 225 4.46 -2.79 -0.36
CA ASP A 225 4.95 -1.50 0.22
C ASP A 225 6.31 -0.90 -0.20
N ASP A 226 6.43 0.42 0.11
CA ASP A 226 7.42 1.52 -0.04
C ASP A 226 8.74 1.34 -0.82
N LEU A 227 9.18 0.11 -1.09
CA LEU A 227 10.43 -0.21 -1.78
C LEU A 227 10.39 -1.52 -2.58
N PHE A 228 9.23 -1.90 -3.13
CA PHE A 228 9.09 -2.93 -4.17
C PHE A 228 9.88 -4.24 -3.92
N ALA A 229 9.87 -4.77 -2.70
CA ALA A 229 10.48 -6.07 -2.43
C ALA A 229 9.58 -7.19 -3.00
N SER A 230 10.14 -8.06 -3.83
CA SER A 230 9.39 -9.21 -4.35
C SER A 230 9.06 -10.19 -3.21
N LEU A 231 7.80 -10.63 -3.13
CA LEU A 231 7.39 -11.60 -2.12
C LEU A 231 7.96 -12.99 -2.45
N ALA A 232 8.54 -13.67 -1.47
CA ALA A 232 9.13 -14.99 -1.67
C ALA A 232 8.08 -16.01 -2.15
N GLY A 233 8.31 -16.59 -3.35
CA GLY A 233 7.35 -17.50 -3.99
C GLY A 233 6.25 -16.80 -4.81
N GLY A 234 6.16 -15.47 -4.73
CA GLY A 234 5.27 -14.62 -5.51
C GLY A 234 5.76 -14.37 -6.92
N THR A 235 6.18 -15.41 -7.65
CA THR A 235 6.58 -15.26 -9.05
C THR A 235 6.14 -16.45 -9.89
N ILE A 236 5.54 -16.18 -11.05
CA ILE A 236 5.25 -17.17 -12.09
C ILE A 236 5.87 -16.76 -13.43
N THR A 237 5.94 -17.71 -14.36
CA THR A 237 6.34 -17.48 -15.75
C THR A 237 5.30 -18.10 -16.68
N VAL A 238 5.02 -17.40 -17.78
CA VAL A 238 4.06 -17.81 -18.81
C VAL A 238 4.77 -17.80 -20.16
N ASP A 239 4.64 -18.87 -20.94
CA ASP A 239 5.30 -18.95 -22.24
C ASP A 239 4.70 -17.97 -23.26
N VAL A 240 5.57 -17.41 -24.11
CA VAL A 240 5.21 -16.56 -25.24
C VAL A 240 5.27 -17.41 -26.52
N ASP A 241 4.26 -17.31 -27.38
CA ASP A 241 4.20 -18.05 -28.64
C ASP A 241 5.15 -17.47 -29.72
N ASP A 242 5.30 -18.21 -30.83
CA ASP A 242 6.17 -17.82 -31.95
C ASP A 242 5.74 -16.50 -32.64
N GLU A 243 4.48 -16.08 -32.46
CA GLU A 243 3.92 -14.82 -32.92
C GLU A 243 4.10 -13.67 -31.90
N GLY A 244 4.64 -13.96 -30.72
CA GLY A 244 4.87 -13.01 -29.65
C GLY A 244 3.65 -12.76 -28.78
N ASN A 245 2.66 -13.64 -28.71
CA ASN A 245 1.50 -13.52 -27.81
C ASN A 245 1.68 -14.38 -26.56
N PHE A 246 1.11 -13.94 -25.44
CA PHE A 246 1.01 -14.73 -24.22
C PHE A 246 -0.42 -14.71 -23.67
N SER A 247 -0.73 -15.67 -22.80
CA SER A 247 -2.04 -15.85 -22.18
C SER A 247 -1.83 -16.27 -20.73
N VAL A 248 -2.24 -15.43 -19.78
CA VAL A 248 -2.16 -15.68 -18.34
C VAL A 248 -3.55 -16.08 -17.85
N PRO A 249 -3.78 -17.35 -17.48
CA PRO A 249 -5.06 -17.74 -16.93
C PRO A 249 -5.33 -17.05 -15.60
N LEU A 250 -6.54 -16.52 -15.41
CA LEU A 250 -6.94 -15.89 -14.14
C LEU A 250 -6.82 -16.85 -12.95
N THR A 251 -7.02 -18.15 -13.20
CA THR A 251 -6.79 -19.20 -12.19
C THR A 251 -5.34 -19.27 -11.73
N VAL A 252 -4.39 -19.09 -12.64
CA VAL A 252 -2.96 -19.07 -12.32
C VAL A 252 -2.60 -17.82 -11.55
N LEU A 253 -3.25 -16.69 -11.85
CA LEU A 253 -3.05 -15.45 -11.11
C LEU A 253 -3.65 -15.50 -9.70
N GLY A 254 -4.82 -16.12 -9.54
CA GLY A 254 -5.37 -16.44 -8.22
C GLY A 254 -4.46 -17.36 -7.41
N GLU A 255 -3.91 -18.42 -8.03
CA GLU A 255 -2.92 -19.30 -7.38
C GLU A 255 -1.65 -18.54 -6.95
N LEU A 256 -1.21 -17.55 -7.73
CA LEU A 256 -0.09 -16.69 -7.38
C LEU A 256 -0.39 -15.83 -6.16
N LEU A 257 -1.55 -15.15 -6.13
CA LEU A 257 -1.97 -14.33 -4.99
C LEU A 257 -2.16 -15.18 -3.73
N ASP A 258 -2.79 -16.34 -3.85
CA ASP A 258 -2.94 -17.32 -2.76
C ASP A 258 -1.58 -17.77 -2.20
N SER A 259 -0.55 -17.87 -3.05
CA SER A 259 0.78 -18.31 -2.63
C SER A 259 1.50 -17.31 -1.73
N VAL A 260 1.14 -16.03 -1.82
CA VAL A 260 1.73 -14.94 -1.04
C VAL A 260 0.80 -14.34 0.00
N LEU A 261 -0.47 -14.76 0.06
CA LEU A 261 -1.48 -14.22 0.98
C LEU A 261 -1.01 -14.18 2.45
N ALA A 262 -0.23 -15.18 2.88
CA ALA A 262 0.30 -15.26 4.24
C ALA A 262 1.50 -14.32 4.51
N LEU A 263 2.06 -13.73 3.46
CA LEU A 263 3.17 -12.78 3.50
C LEU A 263 2.69 -11.33 3.41
N LEU A 264 1.44 -11.12 3.01
CA LEU A 264 0.84 -9.78 2.94
C LEU A 264 0.63 -9.19 4.35
N VAL A 265 0.96 -7.92 4.50
CA VAL A 265 0.89 -7.16 5.75
C VAL A 265 -0.02 -5.94 5.61
N GLY A 266 -1.02 -5.82 6.49
CA GLY A 266 -1.71 -4.55 6.78
C GLY A 266 -2.27 -3.78 5.57
N ASP A 267 -2.34 -2.46 5.70
CA ASP A 267 -2.91 -1.53 4.71
C ASP A 267 -1.91 -1.19 3.58
N GLU A 268 -0.85 -1.98 3.42
CA GLU A 268 0.20 -1.75 2.44
C GLU A 268 -0.24 -2.13 1.02
N GLY A 269 0.09 -1.30 0.02
CA GLY A 269 -0.32 -1.52 -1.36
C GLY A 269 0.28 -2.78 -2.00
N VAL A 270 -0.56 -3.58 -2.65
CA VAL A 270 -0.16 -4.79 -3.39
C VAL A 270 -0.07 -4.47 -4.88
N LEU A 271 1.04 -4.85 -5.51
CA LEU A 271 1.31 -4.61 -6.93
C LEU A 271 1.67 -5.92 -7.65
N LEU A 272 1.24 -6.04 -8.90
CA LEU A 272 1.70 -7.07 -9.83
C LEU A 272 2.64 -6.46 -10.86
N GLY A 273 3.84 -7.02 -10.96
CA GLY A 273 4.82 -6.66 -11.97
C GLY A 273 4.89 -7.66 -13.11
N PHE A 274 4.93 -7.17 -14.34
CA PHE A 274 5.06 -7.96 -15.56
C PHE A 274 6.38 -7.64 -16.27
N ALA A 275 7.19 -8.66 -16.54
CA ALA A 275 8.45 -8.50 -17.25
C ALA A 275 8.62 -9.58 -18.34
N ALA A 276 9.14 -9.21 -19.50
CA ALA A 276 9.46 -10.14 -20.57
C ALA A 276 10.81 -10.82 -20.33
N VAL A 277 10.90 -12.13 -20.55
CA VAL A 277 12.11 -12.95 -20.44
C VAL A 277 12.51 -13.46 -21.82
N TYR A 278 13.76 -13.21 -22.22
CA TYR A 278 14.28 -13.53 -23.55
C TYR A 278 15.12 -14.82 -23.57
N GLU A 279 15.42 -15.33 -24.76
CA GLU A 279 16.13 -16.61 -24.95
C GLU A 279 17.54 -16.62 -24.33
N ASP A 280 18.17 -15.46 -24.22
CA ASP A 280 19.47 -15.28 -23.57
C ASP A 280 19.40 -15.17 -22.04
N GLY A 281 18.19 -15.19 -21.47
CA GLY A 281 17.92 -15.06 -20.04
C GLY A 281 17.79 -13.62 -19.54
N SER A 282 17.91 -12.62 -20.42
CA SER A 282 17.64 -11.22 -20.04
C SER A 282 16.16 -11.02 -19.69
N VAL A 283 15.90 -10.06 -18.79
CA VAL A 283 14.55 -9.68 -18.34
C VAL A 283 14.35 -8.20 -18.64
N SER A 284 13.17 -7.81 -19.13
CA SER A 284 12.83 -6.40 -19.40
C SER A 284 12.59 -5.60 -18.12
N SER A 285 12.33 -4.29 -18.27
CA SER A 285 11.67 -3.51 -17.21
C SER A 285 10.37 -4.18 -16.74
N THR A 286 9.97 -3.90 -15.51
CA THR A 286 8.73 -4.43 -14.94
C THR A 286 7.62 -3.39 -15.09
N GLU A 287 6.53 -3.75 -15.76
CA GLU A 287 5.30 -2.95 -15.77
C GLU A 287 4.46 -3.30 -14.55
N LEU A 288 4.15 -2.32 -13.70
CA LEU A 288 3.43 -2.53 -12.45
C LEU A 288 1.94 -2.22 -12.60
N VAL A 289 1.12 -3.02 -11.93
CA VAL A 289 -0.32 -2.78 -11.79
C VAL A 289 -0.73 -2.90 -10.33
N TYR A 290 -1.41 -1.88 -9.82
CA TYR A 290 -1.96 -1.87 -8.46
C TYR A 290 -3.14 -2.83 -8.36
N VAL A 291 -3.14 -3.63 -7.29
CA VAL A 291 -4.13 -4.70 -7.06
C VAL A 291 -5.08 -4.35 -5.92
N GLY A 292 -4.66 -3.48 -4.99
CA GLY A 292 -5.44 -3.13 -3.81
C GLY A 292 -4.56 -3.00 -2.56
N GLU A 293 -5.17 -2.60 -1.44
CA GLU A 293 -4.51 -2.62 -0.14
C GLU A 293 -4.36 -4.07 0.36
N GLY A 294 -3.30 -4.35 1.12
CA GLY A 294 -2.99 -5.69 1.63
C GLY A 294 -4.15 -6.30 2.42
N THR A 295 -4.84 -5.49 3.23
CA THR A 295 -6.04 -5.87 3.98
C THR A 295 -7.17 -6.31 3.05
N SER A 296 -7.44 -5.57 1.98
CA SER A 296 -8.44 -5.94 0.97
C SER A 296 -8.09 -7.22 0.23
N VAL A 297 -6.82 -7.40 -0.16
CA VAL A 297 -6.36 -8.63 -0.82
C VAL A 297 -6.44 -9.84 0.12
N ILE A 298 -6.18 -9.64 1.42
CA ILE A 298 -6.29 -10.68 2.45
C ILE A 298 -7.74 -11.10 2.67
N ASP A 299 -8.65 -10.13 2.77
CA ASP A 299 -10.05 -10.38 3.11
C ASP A 299 -10.83 -10.97 1.93
N ASP A 300 -10.58 -10.52 0.70
CA ASP A 300 -11.16 -11.09 -0.51
C ASP A 300 -10.18 -11.07 -1.71
N PRO A 301 -9.40 -12.14 -1.91
CA PRO A 301 -8.47 -12.24 -3.04
C PRO A 301 -9.18 -12.33 -4.40
N THR A 302 -10.49 -12.60 -4.41
CA THR A 302 -11.29 -12.59 -5.65
C THR A 302 -11.69 -11.17 -6.03
N ALA A 303 -12.06 -10.33 -5.05
CA ALA A 303 -12.30 -8.90 -5.27
C ALA A 303 -11.02 -8.16 -5.69
N ALA A 304 -9.87 -8.50 -5.10
CA ALA A 304 -8.56 -8.00 -5.53
C ALA A 304 -8.23 -8.30 -7.01
N LEU A 305 -8.71 -9.43 -7.52
CA LEU A 305 -8.58 -9.77 -8.94
C LEU A 305 -9.47 -8.89 -9.83
N VAL A 306 -10.61 -8.42 -9.31
CA VAL A 306 -11.49 -7.45 -9.97
C VAL A 306 -10.84 -6.07 -9.97
N ASP A 307 -10.30 -5.62 -8.83
CA ASP A 307 -9.57 -4.35 -8.72
C ASP A 307 -8.36 -4.31 -9.67
N LEU A 308 -7.66 -5.43 -9.83
CA LEU A 308 -6.59 -5.57 -10.83
C LEU A 308 -7.10 -5.37 -12.26
N ILE A 309 -8.26 -5.91 -12.58
CA ILE A 309 -8.88 -5.75 -13.90
C ILE A 309 -9.18 -4.26 -14.12
N ASP A 310 -9.70 -3.57 -13.11
CA ASP A 310 -10.00 -2.14 -13.16
C ASP A 310 -8.73 -1.28 -13.28
N ALA A 311 -7.65 -1.62 -12.58
CA ALA A 311 -6.36 -0.94 -12.68
C ALA A 311 -5.69 -1.15 -14.05
N LEU A 312 -5.77 -2.36 -14.62
CA LEU A 312 -5.32 -2.64 -15.99
C LEU A 312 -6.10 -1.81 -17.02
N VAL A 313 -7.39 -1.58 -16.76
CA VAL A 313 -8.26 -0.75 -17.59
C VAL A 313 -7.89 0.73 -17.45
N ALA A 314 -7.66 1.21 -16.24
CA ALA A 314 -7.26 2.60 -15.98
C ALA A 314 -5.89 2.96 -16.61
N GLY A 315 -4.91 2.05 -16.49
CA GLY A 315 -3.57 2.22 -17.05
C GLY A 315 -3.55 2.22 -18.59
N LEU A 316 -4.42 1.43 -19.23
CA LEU A 316 -4.55 1.40 -20.69
C LEU A 316 -5.23 2.66 -21.27
N LEU A 317 -5.97 3.41 -20.46
CA LEU A 317 -6.90 4.44 -20.92
C LEU A 317 -6.56 5.87 -20.49
N GLY A 318 -5.61 6.07 -19.56
CA GLY A 318 -5.10 7.40 -19.19
C GLY A 318 -6.19 8.31 -18.61
N ALA A 319 -6.35 8.27 -17.29
CA ALA A 319 -7.34 9.05 -16.54
C ALA A 319 -7.46 10.52 -17.02
N SER A 320 -8.65 10.95 -17.47
CA SER A 320 -9.16 12.36 -17.40
C SER A 320 -10.36 12.72 -18.30
N GLU A 321 -10.94 11.82 -19.11
CA GLU A 321 -12.18 12.15 -19.85
C GLU A 321 -13.19 11.00 -19.80
N ASP A 322 -14.48 11.30 -19.59
CA ASP A 322 -15.63 10.37 -19.75
C ASP A 322 -15.44 9.56 -21.04
N LEU A 323 -15.11 8.28 -20.90
CA LEU A 323 -14.72 7.46 -22.03
C LEU A 323 -15.79 6.41 -22.33
N LEU A 324 -16.60 6.70 -23.34
CA LEU A 324 -17.44 5.70 -24.00
C LEU A 324 -16.54 4.85 -24.92
N VAL A 325 -15.98 3.75 -24.39
CA VAL A 325 -15.27 2.77 -25.22
C VAL A 325 -16.31 1.84 -25.85
N GLU A 326 -16.57 2.06 -27.15
CA GLU A 326 -17.37 1.20 -28.03
C GLU A 326 -18.62 0.56 -27.38
N GLY A 327 -19.61 1.36 -26.97
CA GLY A 327 -21.01 0.92 -26.80
C GLY A 327 -21.33 -0.16 -25.76
N SER A 328 -20.31 -0.74 -25.11
CA SER A 328 -20.45 -1.81 -24.11
C SER A 328 -19.69 -1.52 -22.80
N VAL A 329 -19.01 -0.37 -22.70
CA VAL A 329 -18.27 0.04 -21.49
C VAL A 329 -18.54 1.52 -21.22
N TYR A 330 -18.96 1.81 -19.99
CA TYR A 330 -19.25 3.12 -19.45
C TYR A 330 -18.42 3.32 -18.18
N LEU A 331 -17.54 4.31 -18.18
CA LEU A 331 -16.68 4.63 -17.04
C LEU A 331 -16.89 6.08 -16.63
N GLY A 332 -17.17 6.28 -15.35
CA GLY A 332 -17.41 7.56 -14.71
C GLY A 332 -16.15 8.27 -14.27
N ASN A 333 -16.34 9.31 -13.48
CA ASN A 333 -15.31 10.16 -12.88
C ASN A 333 -15.85 10.71 -11.56
N GLU A 334 -15.09 11.58 -10.88
CA GLU A 334 -15.47 12.17 -9.58
C GLU A 334 -16.76 13.06 -9.53
N GLN A 335 -17.61 13.02 -10.56
CA GLN A 335 -18.85 13.77 -10.64
C GLN A 335 -20.01 12.82 -10.93
N GLY A 336 -21.20 13.12 -10.41
CA GLY A 336 -22.42 12.38 -10.77
C GLY A 336 -22.63 12.23 -12.30
N ASN A 337 -22.47 11.01 -12.77
CA ASN A 337 -22.56 10.53 -14.13
C ASN A 337 -23.98 10.01 -14.46
N TYR A 338 -24.29 9.96 -15.76
CA TYR A 338 -25.54 9.39 -16.26
C TYR A 338 -25.25 8.47 -17.44
N PHE A 339 -25.38 7.16 -17.20
CA PHE A 339 -25.13 6.12 -18.18
C PHE A 339 -26.40 5.36 -18.54
N THR A 340 -26.46 4.95 -19.80
CA THR A 340 -27.58 4.16 -20.34
C THR A 340 -27.03 3.14 -21.31
N GLY A 341 -27.07 1.88 -20.89
CA GLY A 341 -26.76 0.69 -21.64
C GLY A 341 -27.85 0.29 -22.61
N THR A 342 -27.70 -0.92 -23.14
CA THR A 342 -28.54 -1.52 -24.15
C THR A 342 -29.16 -2.81 -23.63
N ALA A 343 -29.35 -3.82 -24.48
CA ALA A 343 -29.76 -5.15 -24.01
C ALA A 343 -28.64 -6.18 -24.25
N GLU A 344 -27.44 -5.68 -24.56
CA GLU A 344 -26.21 -6.46 -24.68
C GLU A 344 -25.53 -6.48 -23.30
N ALA A 345 -24.42 -7.21 -23.16
CA ALA A 345 -23.70 -7.22 -21.88
C ALA A 345 -22.79 -5.98 -21.82
N GLU A 346 -22.98 -5.15 -20.80
CA GLU A 346 -22.19 -3.93 -20.61
C GLU A 346 -21.48 -3.85 -19.25
N LEU A 347 -20.38 -3.08 -19.22
CA LEU A 347 -19.73 -2.65 -17.98
C LEU A 347 -20.09 -1.20 -17.70
N MET A 348 -20.53 -0.89 -16.49
CA MET A 348 -20.79 0.47 -16.01
C MET A 348 -20.11 0.66 -14.66
N ALA A 349 -19.18 1.61 -14.57
CA ALA A 349 -18.57 2.01 -13.30
C ALA A 349 -18.82 3.51 -13.09
N GLY A 350 -19.45 3.89 -11.98
CA GLY A 350 -19.76 5.28 -11.64
C GLY A 350 -18.56 6.06 -11.09
N ASP A 351 -17.69 5.39 -10.33
CA ASP A 351 -16.57 6.01 -9.59
C ASP A 351 -17.09 6.88 -8.43
N ASP A 352 -16.43 7.99 -8.08
CA ASP A 352 -16.93 8.93 -7.09
C ASP A 352 -18.10 9.78 -7.65
N GLY A 353 -19.25 9.84 -6.98
CA GLY A 353 -20.37 10.60 -7.54
C GLY A 353 -21.72 10.30 -6.92
N ASN A 354 -22.77 10.83 -7.51
CA ASN A 354 -24.11 10.28 -7.29
C ASN A 354 -24.62 9.95 -8.68
N ASP A 355 -24.48 8.68 -9.05
CA ASP A 355 -24.54 8.23 -10.43
C ASP A 355 -25.91 7.67 -10.79
N VAL A 356 -26.20 7.68 -12.09
CA VAL A 356 -27.39 7.05 -12.65
C VAL A 356 -26.96 6.06 -13.71
N LEU A 357 -27.01 4.78 -13.36
CA LEU A 357 -26.50 3.67 -14.16
C LEU A 357 -27.68 2.79 -14.64
N ILE A 358 -27.98 2.81 -15.94
CA ILE A 358 -29.14 2.09 -16.49
C ILE A 358 -28.65 0.95 -17.39
N GLY A 359 -28.70 -0.29 -16.91
CA GLY A 359 -28.28 -1.51 -17.64
C GLY A 359 -29.03 -1.70 -18.95
N GLY A 360 -30.37 -1.67 -18.91
CA GLY A 360 -31.21 -1.90 -20.10
C GLY A 360 -31.42 -3.38 -20.47
N GLY A 361 -30.76 -4.30 -19.74
CA GLY A 361 -30.92 -5.76 -19.82
C GLY A 361 -29.64 -6.42 -20.35
N GLY A 362 -29.56 -7.74 -20.26
CA GLY A 362 -28.33 -8.46 -20.60
C GLY A 362 -27.44 -8.77 -19.40
N ALA A 363 -26.28 -9.35 -19.67
CA ALA A 363 -25.37 -9.86 -18.63
C ALA A 363 -24.42 -8.76 -18.12
N ASP A 364 -24.99 -7.68 -17.60
CA ASP A 364 -24.29 -6.44 -17.22
C ASP A 364 -23.45 -6.56 -15.95
N ILE A 365 -22.41 -5.74 -15.84
CA ILE A 365 -21.64 -5.52 -14.62
C ILE A 365 -21.74 -4.03 -14.30
N ILE A 366 -22.32 -3.71 -13.16
CA ILE A 366 -22.59 -2.34 -12.76
C ILE A 366 -22.01 -2.10 -11.37
N SER A 367 -21.15 -1.10 -11.23
CA SER A 367 -20.61 -0.62 -9.96
C SER A 367 -20.97 0.85 -9.80
N GLY A 368 -21.62 1.20 -8.69
CA GLY A 368 -21.90 2.58 -8.30
C GLY A 368 -20.61 3.32 -7.98
N GLY A 369 -19.91 2.88 -6.94
CA GLY A 369 -18.62 3.45 -6.56
C GLY A 369 -18.74 4.14 -5.20
N THR A 370 -18.40 5.41 -5.08
CA THR A 370 -18.67 6.17 -3.85
C THR A 370 -19.77 7.19 -4.05
N GLY A 371 -20.61 7.39 -3.03
CA GLY A 371 -21.72 8.32 -3.00
C GLY A 371 -23.07 7.62 -3.12
N ASN A 372 -24.11 8.33 -3.55
CA ASN A 372 -25.48 7.78 -3.52
C ASN A 372 -26.00 7.52 -4.93
N ASP A 373 -26.00 6.26 -5.33
CA ASP A 373 -26.17 5.85 -6.72
C ASP A 373 -27.57 5.30 -7.01
N PHE A 374 -27.98 5.42 -8.27
CA PHE A 374 -29.21 4.86 -8.80
C PHE A 374 -28.89 3.89 -9.93
N ILE A 375 -29.11 2.60 -9.67
CA ILE A 375 -28.81 1.51 -10.59
C ILE A 375 -30.11 0.86 -11.06
N ALA A 376 -30.39 0.90 -12.37
CA ALA A 376 -31.60 0.32 -12.95
C ALA A 376 -31.29 -0.85 -13.89
N VAL A 377 -31.90 -2.01 -13.65
CA VAL A 377 -31.77 -3.20 -14.50
C VAL A 377 -33.11 -3.59 -15.13
N ALA A 378 -33.08 -4.13 -16.35
CA ALA A 378 -34.28 -4.50 -17.11
C ALA A 378 -34.53 -6.02 -17.16
N ASP A 379 -33.63 -6.84 -16.64
CA ASP A 379 -33.83 -8.27 -16.41
C ASP A 379 -32.95 -8.75 -15.24
N ASP A 380 -33.12 -10.00 -14.84
CA ASP A 380 -32.38 -10.67 -13.76
C ASP A 380 -31.13 -11.42 -14.27
N THR A 381 -30.68 -11.13 -15.50
CA THR A 381 -29.55 -11.82 -16.12
C THR A 381 -28.21 -11.12 -15.92
N PHE A 382 -28.20 -9.91 -15.37
CA PHE A 382 -27.00 -9.13 -15.03
C PHE A 382 -25.97 -9.98 -14.30
N THR A 383 -24.71 -9.81 -14.65
CA THR A 383 -23.57 -10.54 -14.08
C THR A 383 -23.28 -10.14 -12.64
N ALA A 384 -23.19 -8.84 -12.37
CA ALA A 384 -22.98 -8.27 -11.05
C ALA A 384 -23.55 -6.86 -10.97
N VAL A 385 -24.09 -6.50 -9.82
CA VAL A 385 -24.49 -5.14 -9.47
C VAL A 385 -23.99 -4.86 -8.06
N ASP A 386 -23.20 -3.81 -7.93
CA ASP A 386 -22.65 -3.35 -6.66
C ASP A 386 -22.96 -1.86 -6.50
N GLY A 387 -23.62 -1.46 -5.41
CA GLY A 387 -23.84 -0.04 -5.11
C GLY A 387 -22.58 0.68 -4.65
N GLY A 388 -21.69 0.00 -3.92
CA GLY A 388 -20.49 0.60 -3.35
C GLY A 388 -20.74 1.33 -2.02
N GLN A 389 -20.04 2.43 -1.78
CA GLN A 389 -20.12 3.19 -0.53
C GLN A 389 -21.19 4.28 -0.61
N GLY A 390 -22.23 4.20 0.21
CA GLY A 390 -23.15 5.31 0.41
C GLY A 390 -24.59 4.84 0.62
N PHE A 391 -25.54 5.47 -0.07
CA PHE A 391 -26.94 5.04 -0.03
C PHE A 391 -27.43 4.78 -1.44
N ASP A 392 -27.56 3.51 -1.78
CA ASP A 392 -27.69 3.06 -3.15
C ASP A 392 -29.06 2.44 -3.44
N VAL A 393 -29.55 2.73 -4.64
CA VAL A 393 -30.87 2.35 -5.11
C VAL A 393 -30.74 1.33 -6.24
N PHE A 394 -31.17 0.10 -6.00
CA PHE A 394 -31.44 -0.88 -7.03
C PHE A 394 -32.88 -0.76 -7.54
N SER A 395 -33.06 -0.42 -8.81
CA SER A 395 -34.36 -0.19 -9.44
C SER A 395 -34.67 -1.27 -10.49
N TRP A 396 -35.82 -1.91 -10.34
CA TRP A 396 -36.30 -2.87 -11.32
C TRP A 396 -37.05 -2.18 -12.47
N SER A 397 -36.71 -2.51 -13.72
CA SER A 397 -37.37 -1.97 -14.93
C SER A 397 -37.87 -3.02 -15.93
N GLY A 398 -37.76 -4.31 -15.61
CA GLY A 398 -38.01 -5.44 -16.51
C GLY A 398 -39.44 -5.93 -16.69
N GLY A 399 -40.44 -5.27 -16.09
CA GLY A 399 -41.85 -5.68 -16.15
C GLY A 399 -42.27 -6.62 -15.02
N ASP A 400 -43.40 -7.32 -15.19
CA ASP A 400 -43.95 -8.22 -14.17
C ASP A 400 -43.04 -9.46 -13.97
N ILE A 401 -42.62 -9.73 -12.72
CA ILE A 401 -41.71 -10.85 -12.39
C ILE A 401 -41.86 -11.29 -10.93
N THR A 402 -41.28 -12.45 -10.60
CA THR A 402 -40.88 -12.80 -9.23
C THR A 402 -39.37 -12.69 -9.11
N LEU A 403 -38.88 -11.74 -8.32
CA LEU A 403 -37.46 -11.58 -7.99
C LEU A 403 -37.17 -12.38 -6.72
N ASP A 404 -36.25 -13.32 -6.81
CA ASP A 404 -35.77 -14.10 -5.67
C ASP A 404 -34.45 -13.51 -5.18
N LEU A 405 -34.51 -12.73 -4.10
CA LEU A 405 -33.35 -12.01 -3.59
C LEU A 405 -32.27 -12.97 -3.06
N GLU A 406 -32.63 -14.19 -2.66
CA GLU A 406 -31.64 -15.21 -2.29
C GLU A 406 -30.73 -15.53 -3.48
N ASN A 407 -31.30 -15.76 -4.68
CA ASN A 407 -30.50 -16.03 -5.88
C ASN A 407 -29.75 -14.79 -6.38
N LEU A 408 -30.32 -13.60 -6.18
CA LEU A 408 -29.66 -12.36 -6.59
C LEU A 408 -28.52 -11.98 -5.65
N SER A 409 -28.56 -12.36 -4.38
CA SER A 409 -27.56 -11.97 -3.38
C SER A 409 -26.14 -12.49 -3.64
N GLU A 410 -25.94 -13.41 -4.58
CA GLU A 410 -24.59 -13.80 -5.06
C GLU A 410 -24.01 -12.77 -6.07
N ARG A 411 -24.83 -11.85 -6.57
CA ARG A 411 -24.55 -10.96 -7.70
C ARG A 411 -25.04 -9.53 -7.47
N LEU A 412 -25.64 -9.26 -6.32
CA LEU A 412 -26.21 -7.98 -5.92
C LEU A 412 -25.73 -7.66 -4.50
N SER A 413 -24.98 -6.58 -4.34
CA SER A 413 -24.38 -6.19 -3.07
C SER A 413 -24.42 -4.68 -2.86
N ASN A 414 -24.24 -4.27 -1.60
CA ASN A 414 -24.17 -2.87 -1.15
C ASN A 414 -25.38 -2.04 -1.63
N ILE A 415 -26.59 -2.53 -1.34
CA ILE A 415 -27.85 -1.84 -1.68
C ILE A 415 -28.68 -1.59 -0.43
N GLU A 416 -29.03 -0.33 -0.19
CA GLU A 416 -29.88 0.08 0.92
C GLU A 416 -31.36 0.14 0.50
N LEU A 417 -31.64 0.34 -0.79
CA LEU A 417 -33.01 0.49 -1.30
C LEU A 417 -33.27 -0.30 -2.57
N ILE A 418 -34.30 -1.14 -2.55
CA ILE A 418 -34.86 -1.79 -3.73
C ILE A 418 -36.15 -1.07 -4.14
N ASP A 419 -36.16 -0.50 -5.34
CA ASP A 419 -37.34 0.13 -5.96
C ASP A 419 -37.97 -0.81 -7.00
N LEU A 420 -39.16 -1.33 -6.67
CA LEU A 420 -39.93 -2.25 -7.51
C LEU A 420 -40.69 -1.53 -8.64
N ASN A 421 -40.51 -0.21 -8.79
CA ASN A 421 -41.20 0.69 -9.71
C ASN A 421 -42.72 0.85 -9.45
N SER A 422 -43.42 1.57 -10.34
CA SER A 422 -44.86 1.88 -10.21
C SER A 422 -45.69 1.45 -11.43
N SER A 423 -45.13 0.56 -12.24
CA SER A 423 -45.66 0.18 -13.55
C SER A 423 -45.79 -1.33 -13.76
N SER A 424 -45.02 -2.10 -13.00
CA SER A 424 -44.97 -3.55 -13.04
C SER A 424 -45.60 -4.14 -11.79
N ALA A 425 -46.06 -5.38 -11.85
CA ALA A 425 -46.41 -6.16 -10.68
C ALA A 425 -45.22 -7.07 -10.33
N VAL A 426 -44.41 -6.68 -9.35
CA VAL A 426 -43.22 -7.41 -8.92
C VAL A 426 -43.50 -8.15 -7.62
N THR A 427 -43.15 -9.44 -7.57
CA THR A 427 -43.09 -10.19 -6.31
C THR A 427 -41.63 -10.31 -5.86
N LEU A 428 -41.23 -9.65 -4.79
CA LEU A 428 -39.89 -9.78 -4.20
C LEU A 428 -39.92 -10.81 -3.08
N GLN A 429 -39.14 -11.89 -3.22
CA GLN A 429 -38.94 -12.89 -2.19
C GLN A 429 -37.72 -12.54 -1.36
N VAL A 430 -37.87 -12.50 -0.03
CA VAL A 430 -36.82 -12.04 0.90
C VAL A 430 -36.65 -13.03 2.04
N THR A 431 -35.41 -13.49 2.25
CA THR A 431 -34.96 -14.19 3.47
C THR A 431 -34.15 -13.23 4.34
N LEU A 432 -33.81 -13.63 5.58
CA LEU A 432 -32.89 -12.84 6.40
C LEU A 432 -31.47 -12.84 5.80
N ASP A 433 -31.04 -13.98 5.27
CA ASP A 433 -29.71 -14.14 4.69
C ASP A 433 -29.55 -13.27 3.42
N SER A 434 -30.56 -13.27 2.54
CA SER A 434 -30.58 -12.40 1.35
C SER A 434 -30.56 -10.92 1.69
N LEU A 435 -31.21 -10.52 2.80
CA LEU A 435 -31.15 -9.12 3.26
C LEU A 435 -29.71 -8.76 3.65
N VAL A 436 -29.11 -9.57 4.53
CA VAL A 436 -27.76 -9.33 5.05
C VAL A 436 -26.70 -9.33 3.94
N ASN A 437 -26.85 -10.19 2.94
CA ASN A 437 -25.89 -10.28 1.84
C ASN A 437 -26.02 -9.13 0.83
N VAL A 438 -27.22 -8.56 0.67
CA VAL A 438 -27.47 -7.47 -0.29
C VAL A 438 -27.19 -6.10 0.32
N THR A 439 -27.45 -5.89 1.60
CA THR A 439 -27.20 -4.59 2.26
C THR A 439 -25.75 -4.43 2.68
N ASP A 440 -25.25 -3.20 2.65
CA ASP A 440 -24.00 -2.88 3.34
C ASP A 440 -24.13 -3.11 4.87
N ALA A 441 -23.01 -3.42 5.52
CA ALA A 441 -22.99 -3.79 6.94
C ALA A 441 -23.18 -2.59 7.90
N GLU A 442 -23.19 -1.34 7.41
CA GLU A 442 -23.18 -0.15 8.27
C GLU A 442 -24.55 0.11 8.91
N THR A 443 -25.65 -0.22 8.22
CA THR A 443 -26.99 0.11 8.71
C THR A 443 -27.84 -1.11 9.08
N GLY A 444 -27.62 -2.27 8.45
CA GLY A 444 -28.47 -3.46 8.62
C GLY A 444 -29.93 -3.21 8.24
N ARG A 445 -30.18 -2.27 7.31
CA ARG A 445 -31.53 -1.89 6.88
C ARG A 445 -31.67 -1.99 5.38
N LEU A 446 -32.75 -2.62 4.95
CA LEU A 446 -33.15 -2.66 3.54
C LEU A 446 -34.53 -2.00 3.37
N TYR A 447 -34.61 -0.99 2.51
CA TYR A 447 -35.85 -0.30 2.16
C TYR A 447 -36.43 -0.89 0.87
N ILE A 448 -37.73 -1.18 0.87
CA ILE A 448 -38.46 -1.66 -0.31
C ILE A 448 -39.53 -0.64 -0.69
N ASN A 449 -39.37 -0.04 -1.87
CA ASN A 449 -40.34 0.85 -2.49
C ASN A 449 -41.10 0.16 -3.62
N GLY A 450 -42.33 0.59 -3.85
CA GLY A 450 -43.23 -0.01 -4.83
C GLY A 450 -44.66 0.52 -4.70
N ASP A 451 -45.60 -0.11 -5.41
CA ASP A 451 -47.00 0.26 -5.39
C ASP A 451 -47.94 -0.89 -4.95
N SER A 452 -49.25 -0.67 -5.05
CA SER A 452 -50.27 -1.63 -4.59
C SER A 452 -50.38 -2.91 -5.44
N ASN A 453 -49.67 -2.99 -6.57
CA ASN A 453 -49.59 -4.16 -7.42
C ASN A 453 -48.41 -5.07 -7.04
N ASP A 454 -47.46 -4.56 -6.26
CA ASP A 454 -46.29 -5.31 -5.81
C ASP A 454 -46.60 -6.17 -4.59
N THR A 455 -45.79 -7.21 -4.43
CA THR A 455 -45.85 -8.12 -3.30
C THR A 455 -44.45 -8.35 -2.74
N VAL A 456 -44.29 -8.26 -1.43
CA VAL A 456 -43.11 -8.77 -0.72
C VAL A 456 -43.51 -10.09 -0.05
N ASP A 457 -42.89 -11.19 -0.49
CA ASP A 457 -43.09 -12.54 0.04
C ASP A 457 -41.99 -12.84 1.06
N LEU A 458 -42.35 -12.82 2.34
CA LEU A 458 -41.41 -12.95 3.44
C LEU A 458 -41.14 -14.41 3.76
N ILE A 459 -39.96 -14.90 3.37
CA ILE A 459 -39.55 -16.27 3.62
C ILE A 459 -38.85 -16.34 4.98
N GLY A 460 -39.49 -17.04 5.93
CA GLY A 460 -38.96 -17.23 7.28
C GLY A 460 -39.95 -16.84 8.37
N SER A 461 -39.44 -16.50 9.56
CA SER A 461 -40.25 -16.13 10.73
C SER A 461 -40.15 -14.65 11.02
N TRP A 462 -40.68 -13.84 10.10
CA TRP A 462 -40.72 -12.38 10.21
C TRP A 462 -41.89 -11.91 11.09
N GLU A 463 -41.65 -10.87 11.88
CA GLU A 463 -42.66 -10.18 12.68
C GLU A 463 -42.67 -8.69 12.34
N SER A 464 -43.86 -8.08 12.26
CA SER A 464 -43.95 -6.62 12.14
C SER A 464 -43.57 -5.98 13.48
N SER A 465 -42.52 -5.16 13.48
CA SER A 465 -41.98 -4.47 14.65
C SER A 465 -42.56 -3.06 14.84
N GLY A 466 -43.19 -2.50 13.81
CA GLY A 466 -43.85 -1.19 13.87
C GLY A 466 -43.96 -0.51 12.51
N THR A 467 -44.04 0.82 12.55
CA THR A 467 -44.07 1.69 11.37
C THR A 467 -43.05 2.81 11.52
N GLY A 468 -42.43 3.22 10.42
CA GLY A 468 -41.46 4.31 10.38
C GLY A 468 -41.67 5.23 9.19
N VAL A 469 -40.94 6.35 9.17
CA VAL A 469 -40.93 7.29 8.04
C VAL A 469 -39.49 7.58 7.66
N SER A 470 -39.15 7.41 6.39
CA SER A 470 -37.88 7.82 5.80
C SER A 470 -38.15 8.63 4.53
N ASP A 471 -37.51 9.78 4.38
CA ASP A 471 -37.69 10.72 3.25
C ASP A 471 -39.14 11.04 2.86
N GLY A 472 -40.02 11.06 3.87
CA GLY A 472 -41.45 11.35 3.68
C GLY A 472 -42.30 10.17 3.20
N VAL A 473 -41.71 8.98 3.08
CA VAL A 473 -42.39 7.71 2.77
C VAL A 473 -42.68 6.95 4.07
N GLU A 474 -43.91 6.45 4.23
CA GLU A 474 -44.32 5.63 5.39
C GLU A 474 -44.04 4.15 5.13
N TYR A 475 -43.38 3.47 6.07
CA TYR A 475 -43.01 2.05 5.96
C TYR A 475 -43.61 1.22 7.10
N THR A 476 -43.92 -0.04 6.83
CA THR A 476 -44.07 -1.09 7.85
C THR A 476 -42.73 -1.80 8.01
N ILE A 477 -42.28 -1.94 9.26
CA ILE A 477 -40.97 -2.51 9.58
C ILE A 477 -41.14 -3.97 10.00
N TYR A 478 -40.30 -4.85 9.45
CA TYR A 478 -40.26 -6.28 9.74
C TYR A 478 -38.89 -6.68 10.27
N THR A 479 -38.87 -7.54 11.29
CA THR A 479 -37.64 -8.10 11.88
C THR A 479 -37.80 -9.59 12.18
N GLN A 480 -36.69 -10.30 12.36
CA GLN A 480 -36.69 -11.66 12.91
C GLN A 480 -36.21 -11.67 14.36
N SER A 481 -36.73 -12.62 15.15
CA SER A 481 -36.42 -12.68 16.58
C SER A 481 -34.94 -12.99 16.83
N GLY A 482 -34.26 -12.07 17.53
CA GLY A 482 -32.84 -12.22 17.88
C GLY A 482 -31.88 -11.63 16.86
N ASP A 483 -32.40 -11.01 15.80
CA ASP A 483 -31.62 -10.32 14.78
C ASP A 483 -31.86 -8.79 14.86
N SER A 484 -30.87 -7.99 14.47
CA SER A 484 -30.93 -6.52 14.50
C SER A 484 -31.25 -5.88 13.14
N ASN A 485 -31.28 -6.67 12.06
CA ASN A 485 -31.56 -6.20 10.73
C ASN A 485 -33.06 -5.91 10.55
N GLU A 486 -33.36 -4.87 9.80
CA GLU A 486 -34.73 -4.38 9.60
C GLU A 486 -35.06 -4.30 8.11
N LEU A 487 -36.17 -4.93 7.72
CA LEU A 487 -36.76 -4.75 6.40
C LEU A 487 -37.88 -3.71 6.49
N TRP A 488 -37.73 -2.61 5.75
CA TRP A 488 -38.67 -1.49 5.71
C TRP A 488 -39.47 -1.54 4.42
N VAL A 489 -40.73 -2.00 4.49
CA VAL A 489 -41.58 -2.14 3.30
C VAL A 489 -42.57 -0.99 3.21
N GLN A 490 -42.58 -0.29 2.06
CA GLN A 490 -43.45 0.87 1.85
C GLN A 490 -44.93 0.52 2.08
N SER A 491 -45.62 1.40 2.80
CA SER A 491 -47.03 1.23 3.13
C SER A 491 -47.88 1.23 1.86
N GLY A 492 -48.58 0.13 1.62
CA GLY A 492 -49.43 -0.05 0.43
C GLY A 492 -49.04 -1.26 -0.42
N ILE A 493 -47.80 -1.75 -0.28
CA ILE A 493 -47.34 -3.01 -0.87
C ILE A 493 -47.99 -4.20 -0.13
N SER A 494 -48.38 -5.24 -0.87
CA SER A 494 -48.89 -6.47 -0.26
C SER A 494 -47.74 -7.25 0.39
N VAL A 495 -47.88 -7.66 1.64
CA VAL A 495 -46.89 -8.52 2.32
C VAL A 495 -47.54 -9.83 2.69
N ILE A 496 -46.94 -10.95 2.28
CA ILE A 496 -47.50 -12.31 2.47
C ILE A 496 -46.61 -13.22 3.31
#